data_AF-A0A0F0FKC2-F1
#
_entry.id   AF-A0A0F0FKC2-F1
#
_cell.length_a   1.000
_cell.length_b   1.000
_cell.length_c   1.000
_cell.angle_alpha   90.00
_cell.angle_beta   90.00
_cell.angle_gamma   90.00
#
_symmetry.space_group_name_H-M   'P 1'
#
loop_
_entity.id
_entity.type
_entity.pdbx_description
1 polymer ?
#
loop_
_entity_poly.entity_id
_entity_poly.type
_entity_poly.pdbx_seq_one_letter_code
_entity_poly.pdbx_strand_id
1 'polypeptide(L)'
;MKTIRTKTATSGQSIMTFHLASKPFPAAAAGQALPGAHGARMRAGLLACGLLLVPAAPALAQVSAASATSAPAAATAAGAAFSAGTPGGPLPAGWKNLPVAHGKALTRYSLVTDDSGTVLQADAAASASALMHKGNVDLAETPQLTWRWKIDRPIDDADNSVASKEDAPARLVFMFEGDKSKLSLGDRAAIQLAKTLAGEELPYATLMYVWSNTAPVGSVIDNPHTSRVKMIVVSGSADGTGKWLALSRNVAQDFEQAFHEKPGKVSAYGLLTDTDNTRASARAWYGDIRFGPTK
;
A
#
# COMPACT_ATOMS: atom_id res chain seq x y z
N MET A 1 81.02 16.76 -11.66
CA MET A 1 80.31 17.76 -10.83
C MET A 1 78.83 17.74 -11.16
N LYS A 2 77.98 17.49 -10.15
CA LYS A 2 76.57 17.93 -9.96
C LYS A 2 75.52 17.52 -11.02
N THR A 3 74.30 17.07 -10.72
CA THR A 3 73.56 16.78 -9.48
C THR A 3 72.29 16.02 -9.89
N ILE A 4 71.98 14.92 -9.20
CA ILE A 4 70.70 14.21 -9.27
C ILE A 4 69.65 15.02 -8.48
N ARG A 5 68.47 15.26 -9.04
CA ARG A 5 67.31 15.79 -8.30
C ARG A 5 66.20 14.72 -8.25
N THR A 6 66.02 14.17 -7.07
CA THR A 6 64.84 13.45 -6.60
C THR A 6 63.65 14.41 -6.47
N LYS A 7 62.47 14.00 -6.95
CA LYS A 7 61.18 14.63 -6.63
C LYS A 7 60.50 13.79 -5.55
N THR A 8 60.39 14.36 -4.35
CA THR A 8 59.48 13.93 -3.29
C THR A 8 58.11 14.57 -3.51
N ALA A 9 57.04 13.76 -3.48
CA ALA A 9 55.66 14.22 -3.50
C ALA A 9 55.14 14.31 -2.06
N THR A 10 54.77 15.51 -1.63
CA THR A 10 54.13 15.76 -0.34
C THR A 10 52.62 15.77 -0.54
N SER A 11 51.94 14.77 0.02
CA SER A 11 50.48 14.67 0.11
C SER A 11 49.99 15.60 1.23
N GLY A 12 49.37 16.73 0.87
CA GLY A 12 48.59 17.56 1.79
C GLY A 12 47.16 17.03 1.89
N GLN A 13 46.79 16.49 3.05
CA GLN A 13 45.39 16.21 3.41
C GLN A 13 44.69 17.54 3.71
N SER A 14 43.63 17.85 2.95
CA SER A 14 42.70 18.94 3.27
C SER A 14 41.42 18.32 3.83
N ILE A 15 41.17 18.56 5.11
CA ILE A 15 39.96 18.15 5.83
C ILE A 15 38.85 19.15 5.42
N MET A 16 37.86 18.69 4.65
CA MET A 16 36.65 19.47 4.38
C MET A 16 35.65 19.31 5.53
N THR A 17 35.58 20.33 6.36
CA THR A 17 34.53 20.54 7.37
C THR A 17 33.26 21.03 6.69
N PHE A 18 32.21 20.22 6.65
CA PHE A 18 30.88 20.67 6.22
C PHE A 18 30.17 21.38 7.40
N HIS A 19 29.92 22.68 7.24
CA HIS A 19 29.02 23.45 8.09
C HIS A 19 27.58 23.25 7.62
N LEU A 20 26.72 22.60 8.43
CA LEU A 20 25.27 22.69 8.27
C LEU A 20 24.78 24.03 8.83
N ALA A 21 24.31 24.90 7.95
CA ALA A 21 23.55 26.09 8.33
C ALA A 21 22.06 25.73 8.44
N SER A 22 21.55 25.65 9.67
CA SER A 22 20.11 25.59 9.96
C SER A 22 19.54 27.02 10.00
N LYS A 23 18.58 27.31 9.11
CA LYS A 23 17.74 28.51 9.21
C LYS A 23 16.33 28.11 9.69
N PRO A 24 15.70 28.88 10.60
CA PRO A 24 14.38 28.57 11.14
C PRO A 24 13.25 28.97 10.17
N PHE A 25 12.18 28.18 10.11
CA PHE A 25 10.91 28.50 9.45
C PHE A 25 10.00 29.35 10.36
N PRO A 26 9.25 30.33 9.83
CA PRO A 26 8.25 31.07 10.60
C PRO A 26 6.91 30.32 10.69
N ALA A 27 6.27 30.45 11.85
CA ALA A 27 4.97 29.87 12.18
C ALA A 27 3.81 30.50 11.38
N ALA A 28 2.87 29.67 10.93
CA ALA A 28 1.62 30.12 10.32
C ALA A 28 0.60 30.52 11.40
N ALA A 29 0.10 31.75 11.30
CA ALA A 29 -0.93 32.32 12.17
C ALA A 29 -2.33 31.77 11.84
N ALA A 30 -3.08 31.44 12.89
CA ALA A 30 -4.49 31.04 12.80
C ALA A 30 -5.37 32.25 12.45
N GLY A 31 -6.08 32.15 11.33
CA GLY A 31 -7.08 33.12 10.87
C GLY A 31 -8.47 32.85 11.45
N GLN A 32 -9.14 33.94 11.81
CA GLN A 32 -10.33 34.04 12.63
C GLN A 32 -11.62 33.60 11.94
N ALA A 33 -12.59 33.17 12.76
CA ALA A 33 -13.98 32.92 12.39
C ALA A 33 -14.80 34.22 12.31
N LEU A 34 -15.80 34.25 11.42
CA LEU A 34 -16.87 35.26 11.39
C LEU A 34 -18.26 34.58 11.38
N PRO A 35 -19.31 35.26 11.92
CA PRO A 35 -20.61 34.64 12.21
C PRO A 35 -21.76 35.07 11.27
N GLY A 36 -22.84 34.27 11.27
CA GLY A 36 -24.22 34.78 11.26
C GLY A 36 -25.08 34.52 10.01
N ALA A 37 -26.25 33.89 10.23
CA ALA A 37 -27.59 34.23 9.68
C ALA A 37 -28.58 33.11 10.06
N HIS A 38 -29.45 33.26 11.06
CA HIS A 38 -30.84 33.76 11.00
C HIS A 38 -31.76 33.10 9.95
N GLY A 39 -32.62 32.20 10.45
CA GLY A 39 -34.07 32.28 10.29
C GLY A 39 -34.73 31.60 9.09
N ALA A 40 -35.54 30.56 9.35
CA ALA A 40 -36.90 30.46 8.80
C ALA A 40 -37.68 29.32 9.50
N ARG A 41 -38.82 29.70 10.09
CA ARG A 41 -39.83 28.80 10.65
C ARG A 41 -40.60 28.12 9.51
N MET A 42 -40.76 26.80 9.56
CA MET A 42 -41.75 26.08 8.72
C MET A 42 -42.89 25.55 9.58
N ARG A 43 -44.10 25.79 9.08
CA ARG A 43 -45.40 25.47 9.68
C ARG A 43 -45.68 23.97 9.58
N ALA A 44 -46.02 23.34 10.71
CA ALA A 44 -46.58 22.00 10.75
C ALA A 44 -48.09 22.06 10.43
N GLY A 45 -48.51 21.29 9.43
CA GLY A 45 -49.90 20.94 9.18
C GLY A 45 -49.99 19.42 9.06
N LEU A 46 -50.67 18.76 10.00
CA LEU A 46 -51.11 17.38 9.84
C LEU A 46 -52.63 17.32 10.07
N LEU A 47 -53.33 16.91 9.02
CA LEU A 47 -54.74 16.52 9.04
C LEU A 47 -54.87 15.07 9.54
N ALA A 48 -55.85 14.89 10.42
CA ALA A 48 -56.81 13.79 10.53
C ALA A 48 -56.31 12.33 10.42
N CYS A 49 -56.30 11.64 11.57
CA CYS A 49 -56.31 10.19 11.66
C CYS A 49 -57.67 9.77 12.28
N GLY A 50 -58.53 9.15 11.48
CA GLY A 50 -59.85 8.65 11.88
C GLY A 50 -59.89 7.13 11.83
N LEU A 51 -60.00 6.53 13.01
CA LEU A 51 -60.14 5.10 13.32
C LEU A 51 -61.15 4.34 12.45
N LEU A 52 -60.79 3.13 12.04
CA LEU A 52 -61.74 2.03 11.85
C LEU A 52 -61.21 0.77 12.58
N LEU A 53 -61.96 0.37 13.60
CA LEU A 53 -61.84 -0.90 14.32
C LEU A 53 -62.35 -2.05 13.44
N VAL A 54 -61.63 -3.18 13.44
CA VAL A 54 -62.14 -4.49 12.99
C VAL A 54 -61.83 -5.52 14.09
N PRO A 55 -62.79 -6.39 14.48
CA PRO A 55 -62.60 -7.34 15.57
C PRO A 55 -61.74 -8.55 15.14
N ALA A 56 -60.85 -8.97 16.04
CA ALA A 56 -59.99 -10.13 15.90
C ALA A 56 -60.71 -11.43 16.24
N ALA A 57 -60.53 -12.46 15.41
CA ALA A 57 -60.81 -13.87 15.73
C ALA A 57 -59.47 -14.61 15.90
N PRO A 58 -59.35 -15.59 16.82
CA PRO A 58 -58.08 -16.27 17.06
C PRO A 58 -57.93 -17.43 16.07
N ALA A 59 -57.03 -17.29 15.10
CA ALA A 59 -56.54 -18.42 14.31
C ALA A 59 -55.29 -18.98 15.01
N LEU A 60 -55.39 -20.23 15.48
CA LEU A 60 -54.27 -21.02 15.97
C LEU A 60 -53.29 -21.27 14.81
N ALA A 61 -52.27 -20.43 14.67
CA ALA A 61 -51.15 -20.68 13.77
C ALA A 61 -50.15 -21.62 14.46
N GLN A 62 -50.03 -22.85 13.95
CA GLN A 62 -48.95 -23.75 14.31
C GLN A 62 -47.61 -23.13 13.90
N VAL A 63 -46.78 -22.78 14.87
CA VAL A 63 -45.38 -22.40 14.63
C VAL A 63 -44.59 -23.68 14.37
N SER A 64 -44.45 -24.06 13.10
CA SER A 64 -43.46 -25.05 12.69
C SER A 64 -42.09 -24.39 12.78
N ALA A 65 -41.29 -24.80 13.75
CA ALA A 65 -39.91 -24.35 13.89
C ALA A 65 -39.08 -24.89 12.72
N ALA A 66 -38.97 -24.09 11.65
CA ALA A 66 -37.98 -24.33 10.62
C ALA A 66 -36.60 -24.14 11.26
N SER A 67 -35.87 -25.24 11.43
CA SER A 67 -34.46 -25.20 11.83
C SER A 67 -33.70 -24.40 10.77
N ALA A 68 -33.37 -23.15 11.09
CA ALA A 68 -32.46 -22.36 10.29
C ALA A 68 -31.09 -23.05 10.37
N THR A 69 -30.77 -23.85 9.35
CA THR A 69 -29.41 -24.32 9.13
C THR A 69 -28.59 -23.07 8.86
N SER A 70 -27.81 -22.62 9.84
CA SER A 70 -26.86 -21.54 9.62
C SER A 70 -25.89 -22.02 8.54
N ALA A 71 -25.95 -21.39 7.36
CA ALA A 71 -24.92 -21.55 6.36
C ALA A 71 -23.55 -21.35 7.04
N PRO A 72 -22.54 -22.19 6.74
CA PRO A 72 -21.22 -21.99 7.30
C PRO A 72 -20.78 -20.56 6.96
N ALA A 73 -20.39 -19.80 7.97
CA ALA A 73 -19.84 -18.47 7.79
C ALA A 73 -18.71 -18.58 6.77
N ALA A 74 -18.92 -18.00 5.57
CA ALA A 74 -17.92 -17.98 4.52
C ALA A 74 -16.65 -17.41 5.15
N ALA A 75 -15.58 -18.21 5.16
CA ALA A 75 -14.27 -17.73 5.57
C ALA A 75 -14.00 -16.45 4.79
N THR A 76 -13.79 -15.34 5.50
CA THR A 76 -13.51 -14.05 4.87
C THR A 76 -12.34 -14.25 3.92
N ALA A 77 -12.60 -14.20 2.61
CA ALA A 77 -11.58 -14.46 1.61
C ALA A 77 -10.39 -13.51 1.82
N ALA A 78 -9.17 -14.03 1.74
CA ALA A 78 -7.98 -13.21 1.86
C ALA A 78 -7.99 -12.10 0.80
N GLY A 79 -7.62 -10.88 1.22
CA GLY A 79 -7.63 -9.70 0.38
C GLY A 79 -8.18 -8.47 1.09
N ALA A 80 -8.67 -7.52 0.29
CA ALA A 80 -9.24 -6.27 0.73
C ALA A 80 -10.57 -6.02 0.02
N ALA A 81 -11.65 -5.80 0.77
CA ALA A 81 -12.96 -5.42 0.24
C ALA A 81 -13.23 -3.93 0.51
N PHE A 82 -12.49 -3.04 -0.15
CA PHE A 82 -12.66 -1.59 0.02
C PHE A 82 -14.06 -1.14 -0.42
N SER A 83 -14.64 -1.81 -1.42
CA SER A 83 -15.98 -1.49 -1.91
C SER A 83 -17.09 -1.73 -0.89
N ALA A 84 -16.85 -2.55 0.14
CA ALA A 84 -17.80 -2.78 1.22
C ALA A 84 -17.79 -1.66 2.28
N GLY A 85 -16.81 -0.75 2.23
CA GLY A 85 -16.71 0.38 3.13
C GLY A 85 -17.56 1.57 2.71
N THR A 86 -17.69 2.54 3.62
CA THR A 86 -18.37 3.82 3.37
C THR A 86 -17.31 4.89 3.04
N PRO A 87 -17.51 5.72 2.00
CA PRO A 87 -16.64 6.86 1.73
C PRO A 87 -16.51 7.79 2.94
N GLY A 88 -15.30 8.22 3.27
CA GLY A 88 -14.98 8.98 4.49
C GLY A 88 -15.02 8.16 5.79
N GLY A 89 -15.40 6.89 5.73
CA GLY A 89 -15.40 5.97 6.86
C GLY A 89 -13.99 5.47 7.23
N PRO A 90 -13.90 4.66 8.29
CA PRO A 90 -12.63 4.05 8.68
C PRO A 90 -12.14 3.07 7.61
N LEU A 91 -10.83 2.84 7.58
CA LEU A 91 -10.23 1.78 6.77
C LEU A 91 -10.73 0.41 7.25
N PRO A 92 -10.72 -0.62 6.38
CA PRO A 92 -11.19 -1.96 6.76
C PRO A 92 -10.46 -2.48 8.00
N ALA A 93 -11.19 -3.19 8.87
CA ALA A 93 -10.63 -3.74 10.10
C ALA A 93 -9.40 -4.61 9.81
N GLY A 94 -8.39 -4.53 10.68
CA GLY A 94 -7.13 -5.28 10.54
C GLY A 94 -6.08 -4.62 9.64
N TRP A 95 -6.45 -3.61 8.83
CA TRP A 95 -5.51 -2.85 8.01
C TRP A 95 -4.86 -1.72 8.81
N LYS A 96 -3.55 -1.55 8.64
CA LYS A 96 -2.75 -0.55 9.35
C LYS A 96 -1.84 0.20 8.40
N ASN A 97 -1.81 1.52 8.52
CA ASN A 97 -0.85 2.35 7.79
C ASN A 97 0.49 2.33 8.54
N LEU A 98 1.47 1.61 8.01
CA LEU A 98 2.76 1.37 8.65
C LEU A 98 3.87 2.15 7.92
N PRO A 99 4.77 2.84 8.65
CA PRO A 99 5.92 3.48 8.03
C PRO A 99 6.84 2.44 7.38
N VAL A 100 7.42 2.78 6.23
CA VAL A 100 8.43 1.92 5.56
C VAL A 100 9.83 2.06 6.19
N ALA A 101 10.08 3.16 6.88
CA ALA A 101 11.28 3.42 7.65
C ALA A 101 10.98 4.47 8.74
N HIS A 102 11.78 4.47 9.80
CA HIS A 102 11.64 5.44 10.89
C HIS A 102 11.76 6.89 10.39
N GLY A 103 10.85 7.77 10.85
CA GLY A 103 10.88 9.20 10.54
C GLY A 103 10.30 9.60 9.18
N LYS A 104 9.81 8.66 8.37
CA LYS A 104 9.14 8.96 7.10
C LYS A 104 7.72 9.48 7.33
N ALA A 105 7.34 10.51 6.58
CA ALA A 105 5.95 10.96 6.53
C ALA A 105 5.06 9.84 5.97
N LEU A 106 3.85 9.73 6.50
CA LEU A 106 2.91 8.69 6.07
C LEU A 106 2.08 9.16 4.87
N THR A 107 1.93 8.29 3.89
CA THR A 107 0.95 8.42 2.82
C THR A 107 -0.46 8.38 3.42
N ARG A 108 -1.34 9.26 2.95
CA ARG A 108 -2.73 9.34 3.43
C ARG A 108 -3.58 8.34 2.66
N TYR A 109 -4.28 7.48 3.40
CA TYR A 109 -5.24 6.54 2.83
C TYR A 109 -6.65 6.89 3.29
N SER A 110 -7.60 6.90 2.36
CA SER A 110 -9.01 7.18 2.67
C SER A 110 -9.95 6.43 1.72
N LEU A 111 -11.12 6.03 2.21
CA LEU A 111 -12.17 5.51 1.35
C LEU A 111 -12.90 6.69 0.69
N VAL A 112 -13.07 6.65 -0.63
CA VAL A 112 -13.71 7.70 -1.41
C VAL A 112 -14.71 7.11 -2.39
N THR A 113 -15.63 7.95 -2.87
CA THR A 113 -16.50 7.60 -3.99
C THR A 113 -15.75 7.77 -5.31
N ASP A 114 -15.87 6.77 -6.17
CA ASP A 114 -15.47 6.80 -7.57
C ASP A 114 -16.65 6.29 -8.41
N ASP A 115 -16.61 6.44 -9.74
CA ASP A 115 -17.69 5.99 -10.66
C ASP A 115 -18.06 4.51 -10.46
N SER A 116 -17.11 3.72 -9.97
CA SER A 116 -17.25 2.29 -9.74
C SER A 116 -17.65 1.89 -8.31
N GLY A 117 -18.00 2.86 -7.45
CA GLY A 117 -18.38 2.68 -6.05
C GLY A 117 -17.31 3.17 -5.07
N THR A 118 -17.31 2.63 -3.85
CA THR A 118 -16.27 2.95 -2.85
C THR A 118 -14.93 2.34 -3.26
N VAL A 119 -13.87 3.15 -3.22
CA VAL A 119 -12.49 2.72 -3.50
C VAL A 119 -11.55 3.30 -2.46
N LEU A 120 -10.34 2.74 -2.36
CA LEU A 120 -9.29 3.33 -1.53
C LEU A 120 -8.49 4.34 -2.35
N GLN A 121 -8.42 5.59 -1.89
CA GLN A 121 -7.50 6.60 -2.41
C GLN A 121 -6.24 6.67 -1.54
N ALA A 122 -5.08 6.78 -2.19
CA ALA A 122 -3.79 7.03 -1.58
C ALA A 122 -3.25 8.38 -2.10
N ASP A 123 -2.93 9.30 -1.17
CA ASP A 123 -2.28 10.58 -1.46
C ASP A 123 -0.89 10.60 -0.80
N ALA A 124 0.16 10.58 -1.62
CA ALA A 124 1.54 10.68 -1.18
C ALA A 124 2.12 12.05 -1.54
N ALA A 125 2.86 12.64 -0.61
CA ALA A 125 3.56 13.91 -0.79
C ALA A 125 4.85 13.90 0.03
N ALA A 126 5.99 13.67 -0.63
CA ALA A 126 7.28 13.41 0.02
C ALA A 126 7.16 12.38 1.17
N SER A 127 6.33 11.37 0.96
CA SER A 127 5.90 10.41 1.99
C SER A 127 6.03 8.98 1.48
N ALA A 128 6.18 8.04 2.42
CA ALA A 128 6.15 6.62 2.14
C ALA A 128 5.65 5.85 3.35
N SER A 129 4.54 5.13 3.15
CA SER A 129 4.00 4.19 4.12
C SER A 129 3.14 3.15 3.41
N ALA A 130 3.14 1.94 3.93
CA ALA A 130 2.35 0.84 3.38
C ALA A 130 1.07 0.65 4.19
N LEU A 131 -0.07 0.57 3.52
CA LEU A 131 -1.31 0.12 4.14
C LEU A 131 -1.33 -1.41 4.11
N MET A 132 -1.07 -2.03 5.25
CA MET A 132 -0.77 -3.46 5.38
C MET A 132 -1.83 -4.20 6.20
N HIS A 133 -2.07 -5.45 5.85
CA HIS A 133 -2.86 -6.41 6.59
C HIS A 133 -2.02 -7.65 6.88
N LYS A 134 -2.06 -8.15 8.12
CA LYS A 134 -1.45 -9.44 8.47
C LYS A 134 -2.33 -10.55 7.93
N GLY A 135 -1.79 -11.42 7.07
CA GLY A 135 -2.54 -12.50 6.45
C GLY A 135 -1.77 -13.80 6.58
N ASN A 136 -2.44 -14.93 6.39
CA ASN A 136 -1.77 -16.22 6.24
C ASN A 136 -2.34 -16.87 4.99
N VAL A 137 -1.84 -16.43 3.83
CA VAL A 137 -2.32 -16.92 2.53
C VAL A 137 -1.47 -18.10 2.10
N ASP A 138 -2.13 -19.24 1.91
CA ASP A 138 -1.53 -20.42 1.29
C ASP A 138 -1.67 -20.33 -0.23
N LEU A 139 -0.55 -20.12 -0.91
CA LEU A 139 -0.52 -20.00 -2.36
C LEU A 139 -0.62 -21.36 -3.08
N ALA A 140 -0.55 -22.48 -2.36
CA ALA A 140 -0.91 -23.77 -2.95
C ALA A 140 -2.44 -23.89 -3.16
N GLU A 141 -3.23 -23.19 -2.35
CA GLU A 141 -4.71 -23.18 -2.44
C GLU A 141 -5.24 -21.98 -3.23
N THR A 142 -4.67 -20.79 -2.99
CA THR A 142 -5.16 -19.53 -3.56
C THR A 142 -4.07 -18.69 -4.25
N PRO A 143 -3.38 -19.23 -5.27
CA PRO A 143 -2.27 -18.53 -5.94
C PRO A 143 -2.70 -17.31 -6.76
N GLN A 144 -3.96 -17.25 -7.18
CA GLN A 144 -4.43 -16.26 -8.13
C GLN A 144 -4.84 -14.97 -7.42
N LEU A 145 -4.10 -13.90 -7.66
CA LEU A 145 -4.48 -12.56 -7.23
C LEU A 145 -5.24 -11.84 -8.35
N THR A 146 -6.27 -11.09 -7.97
CA THR A 146 -6.97 -10.13 -8.84
C THR A 146 -7.17 -8.81 -8.12
N TRP A 147 -6.97 -7.70 -8.83
CA TRP A 147 -7.20 -6.36 -8.32
C TRP A 147 -7.39 -5.37 -9.47
N ARG A 148 -7.63 -4.11 -9.13
CA ARG A 148 -7.51 -3.01 -10.07
C ARG A 148 -6.89 -1.80 -9.38
N TRP A 149 -6.19 -0.98 -10.16
CA TRP A 149 -5.74 0.33 -9.71
C TRP A 149 -5.95 1.39 -10.78
N LYS A 150 -5.89 2.65 -10.36
CA LYS A 150 -5.89 3.84 -11.21
C LYS A 150 -4.83 4.78 -10.64
N ILE A 151 -4.05 5.43 -11.48
CA ILE A 151 -3.13 6.50 -11.06
C ILE A 151 -3.56 7.81 -11.73
N ASP A 152 -3.31 8.92 -11.06
CA ASP A 152 -3.60 10.26 -11.61
C ASP A 152 -2.63 10.59 -12.76
N ARG A 153 -1.33 10.48 -12.47
CA ARG A 153 -0.23 10.74 -13.40
C ARG A 153 1.03 9.96 -12.99
N PRO A 154 2.01 9.78 -13.91
CA PRO A 154 3.33 9.25 -13.57
C PRO A 154 4.07 10.18 -12.59
N ILE A 155 5.16 9.68 -12.01
CA ILE A 155 6.11 10.49 -11.23
C ILE A 155 7.30 10.78 -12.13
N ASP A 156 7.37 11.95 -12.77
CA ASP A 156 8.25 12.22 -13.92
C ASP A 156 9.70 11.72 -13.78
N ASP A 157 10.35 11.94 -12.63
CA ASP A 157 11.74 11.57 -12.37
C ASP A 157 11.94 10.17 -11.75
N ALA A 158 10.88 9.38 -11.59
CA ALA A 158 10.96 8.06 -10.97
C ALA A 158 11.63 7.02 -11.88
N ASP A 159 12.49 6.21 -11.26
CA ASP A 159 13.15 5.06 -11.84
C ASP A 159 13.38 4.02 -10.74
N ASN A 160 12.63 2.92 -10.80
CA ASN A 160 12.64 1.88 -9.76
C ASN A 160 13.97 1.11 -9.69
N SER A 161 14.87 1.28 -10.66
CA SER A 161 16.22 0.68 -10.61
C SER A 161 17.26 1.56 -9.89
N VAL A 162 16.90 2.81 -9.60
CA VAL A 162 17.81 3.81 -9.00
C VAL A 162 17.33 4.19 -7.61
N ALA A 163 18.11 3.88 -6.57
CA ALA A 163 17.72 4.09 -5.17
C ALA A 163 17.19 5.50 -4.84
N SER A 164 17.79 6.56 -5.39
CA SER A 164 17.35 7.93 -5.14
C SER A 164 16.10 8.36 -5.91
N LYS A 165 15.56 7.47 -6.76
CA LYS A 165 14.41 7.70 -7.63
C LYS A 165 13.37 6.57 -7.53
N GLU A 166 13.51 5.69 -6.54
CA GLU A 166 12.71 4.48 -6.35
C GLU A 166 11.33 4.83 -5.75
N ASP A 167 10.51 5.55 -6.50
CA ASP A 167 9.12 5.82 -6.14
C ASP A 167 8.18 5.17 -7.16
N ALA A 168 6.97 4.80 -6.72
CA ALA A 168 5.92 4.38 -7.64
C ALA A 168 4.57 4.96 -7.21
N PRO A 169 3.74 5.40 -8.18
CA PRO A 169 2.41 5.89 -7.86
C PRO A 169 1.50 4.77 -7.32
N ALA A 170 1.78 3.50 -7.67
CA ALA A 170 1.07 2.37 -7.11
C ALA A 170 1.94 1.12 -6.94
N ARG A 171 1.80 0.45 -5.79
CA ARG A 171 2.40 -0.85 -5.49
C ARG A 171 1.40 -1.76 -4.76
N LEU A 172 1.47 -3.05 -5.04
CA LEU A 172 1.06 -4.09 -4.10
C LEU A 172 2.30 -4.74 -3.48
N VAL A 173 2.23 -5.09 -2.20
CA VAL A 173 3.35 -5.62 -1.42
C VAL A 173 2.95 -6.95 -0.79
N PHE A 174 3.79 -7.97 -0.88
CA PHE A 174 3.58 -9.28 -0.28
C PHE A 174 4.84 -9.69 0.50
N MET A 175 4.68 -10.00 1.79
CA MET A 175 5.75 -10.48 2.65
C MET A 175 5.62 -11.99 2.83
N PHE A 176 6.73 -12.69 2.63
CA PHE A 176 6.78 -14.14 2.66
C PHE A 176 7.53 -14.64 3.89
N GLU A 177 7.02 -15.73 4.46
CA GLU A 177 7.75 -16.54 5.42
C GLU A 177 8.76 -17.45 4.72
N GLY A 178 9.77 -17.89 5.46
CA GLY A 178 10.75 -18.84 4.96
C GLY A 178 11.89 -19.08 5.94
N ASP A 179 12.69 -20.08 5.64
CA ASP A 179 13.84 -20.46 6.46
C ASP A 179 15.03 -19.55 6.16
N LYS A 180 15.22 -18.52 7.00
CA LYS A 180 16.31 -17.55 6.88
C LYS A 180 17.71 -18.20 6.93
N SER A 181 17.86 -19.43 7.45
CA SER A 181 19.15 -20.13 7.44
C SER A 181 19.60 -20.55 6.04
N LYS A 182 18.65 -20.67 5.08
CA LYS A 182 18.91 -20.99 3.68
C LYS A 182 19.35 -19.80 2.83
N LEU A 183 19.20 -18.57 3.35
CA LEU A 183 19.65 -17.36 2.66
C LEU A 183 21.17 -17.32 2.55
N SER A 184 21.71 -16.52 1.62
CA SER A 184 23.15 -16.32 1.51
C SER A 184 23.73 -15.71 2.80
N LEU A 185 25.02 -15.91 3.05
CA LEU A 185 25.70 -15.27 4.20
C LEU A 185 25.53 -13.75 4.20
N GLY A 186 25.59 -13.12 3.02
CA GLY A 186 25.40 -11.69 2.85
C GLY A 186 24.00 -11.23 3.24
N ASP A 187 22.97 -11.92 2.75
CA ASP A 187 21.57 -11.58 3.08
C ASP A 187 21.28 -11.76 4.57
N ARG A 188 21.80 -12.83 5.18
CA ARG A 188 21.66 -13.04 6.63
C ARG A 188 22.33 -11.93 7.43
N ALA A 189 23.53 -11.51 7.02
CA ALA A 189 24.23 -10.39 7.66
C ALA A 189 23.46 -9.07 7.51
N ALA A 190 22.92 -8.78 6.33
CA ALA A 190 22.10 -7.59 6.09
C ALA A 190 20.82 -7.58 6.95
N ILE A 191 20.09 -8.69 7.00
CA ILE A 191 18.89 -8.83 7.85
C ILE A 191 19.23 -8.64 9.32
N GLN A 192 20.33 -9.25 9.78
CA GLN A 192 20.75 -9.11 11.18
C GLN A 192 21.13 -7.66 11.50
N LEU A 193 21.79 -6.95 10.59
CA LEU A 193 22.16 -5.54 10.76
C LEU A 193 20.92 -4.64 10.82
N ALA A 194 19.94 -4.86 9.95
CA ALA A 194 18.67 -4.14 9.99
C ALA A 194 17.95 -4.34 11.34
N LYS A 195 17.92 -5.59 11.84
CA LYS A 195 17.33 -5.90 13.14
C LYS A 195 18.05 -5.21 14.30
N THR A 196 19.38 -5.16 14.29
CA THR A 196 20.16 -4.58 15.41
C THR A 196 20.19 -3.06 15.39
N LEU A 197 20.28 -2.44 14.22
CA LEU A 197 20.40 -0.98 14.10
C LEU A 197 19.05 -0.26 14.01
N ALA A 198 18.13 -0.79 13.20
CA ALA A 198 16.83 -0.16 12.95
C ALA A 198 15.71 -0.76 13.82
N GLY A 199 15.97 -1.89 14.50
CA GLY A 199 14.92 -2.64 15.21
C GLY A 199 13.92 -3.31 14.26
N GLU A 200 14.22 -3.36 12.97
CA GLU A 200 13.32 -3.85 11.93
C GLU A 200 13.52 -5.35 11.70
N GLU A 201 12.46 -6.12 11.89
CA GLU A 201 12.45 -7.53 11.53
C GLU A 201 12.02 -7.71 10.08
N LEU A 202 13.01 -7.84 9.19
CA LEU A 202 12.75 -8.05 7.77
C LEU A 202 12.13 -9.45 7.52
N PRO A 203 11.16 -9.57 6.59
CA PRO A 203 10.62 -10.86 6.16
C PRO A 203 11.68 -11.70 5.46
N TYR A 204 11.36 -12.96 5.14
CA TYR A 204 12.26 -13.82 4.37
C TYR A 204 12.43 -13.32 2.93
N ALA A 205 11.33 -12.88 2.32
CA ALA A 205 11.30 -12.18 1.03
C ALA A 205 10.11 -11.23 0.96
N THR A 206 10.22 -10.22 0.12
CA THR A 206 9.13 -9.34 -0.28
C THR A 206 9.02 -9.31 -1.79
N LEU A 207 7.84 -9.63 -2.31
CA LEU A 207 7.50 -9.40 -3.72
C LEU A 207 6.62 -8.15 -3.81
N MET A 208 6.88 -7.31 -4.81
CA MET A 208 6.04 -6.17 -5.10
C MET A 208 5.55 -6.20 -6.54
N TYR A 209 4.30 -5.82 -6.76
CA TYR A 209 3.82 -5.45 -8.09
C TYR A 209 3.80 -3.94 -8.20
N VAL A 210 4.45 -3.38 -9.23
CA VAL A 210 4.67 -1.94 -9.33
C VAL A 210 4.17 -1.37 -10.65
N TRP A 211 3.70 -0.13 -10.60
CA TRP A 211 3.59 0.74 -11.77
C TRP A 211 4.96 1.38 -12.05
N SER A 212 5.47 1.31 -13.29
CA SER A 212 6.78 1.88 -13.63
C SER A 212 6.74 2.88 -14.79
N ASN A 213 7.50 3.96 -14.65
CA ASN A 213 7.71 4.97 -15.70
C ASN A 213 8.51 4.40 -16.88
N THR A 214 9.58 3.67 -16.56
CA THR A 214 10.72 3.41 -17.45
C THR A 214 10.85 1.95 -17.82
N ALA A 215 10.52 1.03 -16.91
CA ALA A 215 10.74 -0.39 -17.11
C ALA A 215 9.55 -1.06 -17.85
N PRO A 216 9.81 -2.04 -18.75
CA PRO A 216 8.75 -2.76 -19.44
C PRO A 216 7.88 -3.61 -18.50
N VAL A 217 6.59 -3.72 -18.80
CA VAL A 217 5.68 -4.67 -18.12
C VAL A 217 6.21 -6.10 -18.27
N GLY A 218 6.17 -6.85 -17.18
CA GLY A 218 6.68 -8.22 -17.06
C GLY A 218 8.15 -8.33 -16.63
N SER A 219 8.89 -7.21 -16.57
CA SER A 219 10.26 -7.22 -16.06
C SER A 219 10.31 -7.37 -14.55
N VAL A 220 11.41 -7.98 -14.08
CA VAL A 220 11.77 -8.06 -12.66
C VAL A 220 12.89 -7.04 -12.40
N ILE A 221 12.69 -6.18 -11.41
CA ILE A 221 13.65 -5.18 -10.96
C ILE A 221 14.11 -5.57 -9.56
N ASP A 222 15.43 -5.63 -9.38
CA ASP A 222 16.04 -5.84 -8.09
C ASP A 222 15.94 -4.56 -7.26
N ASN A 223 15.54 -4.67 -6.00
CA ASN A 223 15.60 -3.54 -5.12
C ASN A 223 17.07 -3.12 -4.90
N PRO A 224 17.41 -1.83 -5.01
CA PRO A 224 18.80 -1.37 -4.94
C PRO A 224 19.42 -1.49 -3.55
N HIS A 225 18.64 -1.78 -2.51
CA HIS A 225 19.11 -1.91 -1.13
C HIS A 225 19.23 -3.36 -0.66
N THR A 226 18.51 -4.30 -1.29
CA THR A 226 18.50 -5.70 -0.84
C THR A 226 18.08 -6.66 -1.95
N SER A 227 18.72 -7.83 -2.01
CA SER A 227 18.36 -8.92 -2.93
C SER A 227 17.01 -9.56 -2.59
N ARG A 228 16.51 -9.36 -1.36
CA ARG A 228 15.30 -10.02 -0.82
C ARG A 228 14.02 -9.24 -1.04
N VAL A 229 14.09 -8.13 -1.75
CA VAL A 229 12.93 -7.40 -2.28
C VAL A 229 13.02 -7.44 -3.80
N LYS A 230 11.99 -7.97 -4.45
CA LYS A 230 11.88 -8.00 -5.91
C LYS A 230 10.62 -7.26 -6.33
N MET A 231 10.72 -6.50 -7.40
CA MET A 231 9.61 -5.73 -7.97
C MET A 231 9.31 -6.27 -9.37
N ILE A 232 8.07 -6.66 -9.62
CA ILE A 232 7.60 -7.02 -10.96
C ILE A 232 6.76 -5.88 -11.50
N VAL A 233 7.13 -5.39 -12.68
CA VAL A 233 6.36 -4.33 -13.36
C VAL A 233 5.10 -4.96 -13.94
N VAL A 234 3.93 -4.50 -13.49
CA VAL A 234 2.64 -5.04 -13.95
C VAL A 234 1.82 -4.03 -14.74
N SER A 235 2.23 -2.75 -14.72
CA SER A 235 1.71 -1.70 -15.58
C SER A 235 2.71 -0.56 -15.69
N GLY A 236 2.56 0.32 -16.68
CA GLY A 236 3.44 1.47 -16.84
C GLY A 236 2.89 2.54 -17.78
N SER A 237 3.78 3.41 -18.25
CA SER A 237 3.42 4.57 -19.10
C SER A 237 2.59 4.21 -20.33
N ALA A 238 2.81 3.03 -20.94
CA ALA A 238 2.06 2.55 -22.11
C ALA A 238 0.58 2.25 -21.81
N ASP A 239 0.25 1.94 -20.55
CA ASP A 239 -1.14 1.71 -20.15
C ASP A 239 -1.92 3.01 -20.00
N GLY A 240 -1.25 4.18 -19.97
CA GLY A 240 -1.85 5.48 -19.73
C GLY A 240 -2.24 5.72 -18.27
N THR A 241 -2.82 6.90 -18.00
CA THR A 241 -3.25 7.30 -16.65
C THR A 241 -4.72 7.71 -16.63
N GLY A 242 -5.29 7.95 -15.44
CA GLY A 242 -6.67 8.42 -15.28
C GLY A 242 -7.75 7.36 -15.52
N LYS A 243 -7.40 6.11 -15.84
CA LYS A 243 -8.34 4.99 -16.04
C LYS A 243 -8.00 3.80 -15.15
N TRP A 244 -9.03 3.03 -14.81
CA TRP A 244 -8.87 1.78 -14.07
C TRP A 244 -8.26 0.69 -14.94
N LEU A 245 -7.22 0.05 -14.42
CA LEU A 245 -6.60 -1.13 -15.00
C LEU A 245 -6.90 -2.34 -14.12
N ALA A 246 -7.58 -3.35 -14.66
CA ALA A 246 -7.82 -4.62 -14.00
C ALA A 246 -6.65 -5.57 -14.25
N LEU A 247 -6.11 -6.16 -13.18
CA LEU A 247 -4.89 -6.96 -13.19
C LEU A 247 -5.14 -8.31 -12.53
N SER A 248 -4.42 -9.33 -13.00
CA SER A 248 -4.49 -10.69 -12.49
C SER A 248 -3.13 -11.36 -12.61
N ARG A 249 -2.63 -11.93 -11.52
CA ARG A 249 -1.29 -12.57 -11.45
C ARG A 249 -1.31 -13.81 -10.58
N ASN A 250 -0.56 -14.83 -10.99
CA ASN A 250 -0.27 -15.99 -10.15
C ASN A 250 0.93 -15.64 -9.26
N VAL A 251 0.67 -15.38 -7.97
CA VAL A 251 1.68 -14.88 -7.04
C VAL A 251 2.77 -15.91 -6.77
N ALA A 252 2.42 -17.21 -6.77
CA ALA A 252 3.39 -18.27 -6.57
C ALA A 252 4.37 -18.37 -7.74
N GLN A 253 3.85 -18.38 -8.96
CA GLN A 253 4.68 -18.42 -10.18
C GLN A 253 5.57 -17.17 -10.29
N ASP A 254 5.04 -16.01 -9.95
CA ASP A 254 5.78 -14.76 -9.97
C ASP A 254 6.91 -14.73 -8.94
N PHE A 255 6.66 -15.30 -7.75
CA PHE A 255 7.71 -15.47 -6.75
C PHE A 255 8.82 -16.40 -7.27
N GLU A 256 8.46 -17.55 -7.84
CA GLU A 256 9.43 -18.49 -8.40
C GLU A 256 10.26 -17.86 -9.54
N GLN A 257 9.62 -17.06 -10.39
CA GLN A 257 10.31 -16.30 -11.44
C GLN A 257 11.33 -15.31 -10.86
N ALA A 258 10.94 -14.56 -9.82
CA ALA A 258 11.75 -13.47 -9.27
C ALA A 258 12.87 -13.92 -8.33
N PHE A 259 12.65 -15.02 -7.59
CA PHE A 259 13.58 -15.50 -6.55
C PHE A 259 14.26 -16.83 -6.89
N HIS A 260 13.82 -17.52 -7.94
CA HIS A 260 14.33 -18.84 -8.35
C HIS A 260 14.21 -19.91 -7.27
N GLU A 261 13.22 -19.77 -6.39
CA GLU A 261 12.89 -20.71 -5.32
C GLU A 261 11.38 -20.72 -5.06
N LYS A 262 10.87 -21.78 -4.42
CA LYS A 262 9.44 -21.86 -4.09
C LYS A 262 9.06 -20.86 -3.00
N PRO A 263 7.88 -20.22 -3.09
CA PRO A 263 7.40 -19.32 -2.04
C PRO A 263 7.06 -20.08 -0.75
N GLY A 264 7.27 -19.42 0.39
CA GLY A 264 6.57 -19.75 1.62
C GLY A 264 5.16 -19.16 1.65
N LYS A 265 4.53 -19.16 2.83
CA LYS A 265 3.23 -18.51 3.01
C LYS A 265 3.36 -16.99 2.95
N VAL A 266 2.32 -16.31 2.50
CA VAL A 266 2.24 -14.84 2.60
C VAL A 266 1.76 -14.50 4.00
N SER A 267 2.66 -13.93 4.82
CA SER A 267 2.39 -13.54 6.22
C SER A 267 1.82 -12.12 6.35
N ALA A 268 2.01 -11.29 5.33
CA ALA A 268 1.38 -9.98 5.23
C ALA A 268 1.28 -9.56 3.78
N TYR A 269 0.26 -8.77 3.48
CA TYR A 269 0.11 -8.13 2.17
C TYR A 269 -0.49 -6.75 2.33
N GLY A 270 -0.30 -5.92 1.31
CA GLY A 270 -0.85 -4.58 1.33
C GLY A 270 -0.58 -3.81 0.06
N LEU A 271 -0.67 -2.50 0.19
CA LEU A 271 -0.49 -1.54 -0.88
C LEU A 271 0.37 -0.38 -0.40
N LEU A 272 1.05 0.25 -1.33
CA LEU A 272 2.00 1.32 -1.04
C LEU A 272 1.99 2.30 -2.22
N THR A 273 1.89 3.58 -1.89
CA THR A 273 2.15 4.69 -2.82
C THR A 273 3.17 5.59 -2.14
N ASP A 274 4.30 5.84 -2.79
CA ASP A 274 5.46 6.53 -2.23
C ASP A 274 6.02 7.59 -3.17
N THR A 275 6.61 8.61 -2.56
CA THR A 275 7.19 9.79 -3.20
C THR A 275 8.36 10.36 -2.40
N ASP A 276 8.92 9.60 -1.46
CA ASP A 276 9.91 10.11 -0.52
C ASP A 276 11.32 10.23 -1.13
N ASN A 277 11.62 9.45 -2.17
CA ASN A 277 12.89 9.50 -2.88
C ASN A 277 12.98 10.71 -3.83
N THR A 278 11.95 10.91 -4.65
CA THR A 278 11.83 12.04 -5.60
C THR A 278 11.31 13.32 -4.94
N ARG A 279 10.71 13.21 -3.74
CA ARG A 279 10.01 14.29 -3.02
C ARG A 279 8.83 14.88 -3.80
N ALA A 280 8.29 14.12 -4.75
CA ALA A 280 7.16 14.52 -5.58
C ALA A 280 5.82 14.38 -4.80
N SER A 281 4.73 14.42 -5.55
CA SER A 281 3.41 14.02 -5.06
C SER A 281 2.74 13.08 -6.06
N ALA A 282 2.04 12.08 -5.53
CA ALA A 282 1.34 11.07 -6.30
C ALA A 282 -0.03 10.79 -5.70
N ARG A 283 -0.98 10.46 -6.57
CA ARG A 283 -2.31 9.99 -6.19
C ARG A 283 -2.63 8.71 -6.95
N ALA A 284 -3.12 7.72 -6.22
CA ALA A 284 -3.61 6.49 -6.77
C ALA A 284 -4.92 6.06 -6.10
N TRP A 285 -5.66 5.22 -6.81
CA TRP A 285 -6.86 4.56 -6.32
C TRP A 285 -6.70 3.06 -6.48
N TYR A 286 -7.14 2.32 -5.48
CA TYR A 286 -7.11 0.87 -5.43
C TYR A 286 -8.54 0.35 -5.27
N GLY A 287 -8.90 -0.62 -6.11
CA GLY A 287 -10.10 -1.42 -5.91
C GLY A 287 -9.81 -2.61 -4.99
N ASP A 288 -10.82 -3.45 -4.85
CA ASP A 288 -10.71 -4.69 -4.08
C ASP A 288 -9.53 -5.56 -4.54
N ILE A 289 -8.91 -6.21 -3.57
CA ILE A 289 -7.84 -7.18 -3.76
C ILE A 289 -8.40 -8.53 -3.37
N ARG A 290 -8.27 -9.56 -4.22
CA ARG A 290 -8.82 -10.89 -3.94
C ARG A 290 -7.83 -11.97 -4.32
N PHE A 291 -7.57 -12.86 -3.37
CA PHE A 291 -6.92 -14.15 -3.62
C PHE A 291 -7.98 -15.20 -3.96
N GLY A 292 -7.65 -16.12 -4.85
CA GLY A 292 -8.52 -17.23 -5.24
C GLY A 292 -7.75 -18.38 -5.86
N PRO A 293 -8.41 -19.51 -6.13
CA PRO A 293 -7.81 -20.62 -6.83
C PRO A 293 -7.45 -20.22 -8.27
N THR A 294 -6.56 -20.99 -8.90
CA THR A 294 -6.31 -20.88 -10.34
C THR A 294 -7.62 -21.08 -11.10
N LYS A 295 -7.86 -20.24 -12.11
CA LYS A 295 -8.99 -20.40 -13.02
C LYS A 295 -8.81 -21.60 -13.95
#